data_AF-A0A4V2B1T0-F1
#
_entry.id   AF-A0A4V2B1T0-F1
#
_cell.length_a   1.000
_cell.length_b   1.000
_cell.length_c   1.000
_cell.angle_alpha   90.00
_cell.angle_beta   90.00
_cell.angle_gamma   90.00
#
_symmetry.space_group_name_H-M   'P 1'
#
loop_
_entity.id
_entity.type
_entity.pdbx_description
1 polymer ?
#
loop_
_entity_poly.entity_id
_entity_poly.type
_entity_poly.pdbx_seq_one_letter_code
_entity_poly.pdbx_strand_id
1 'polypeptide(L)'
;MKAVRRLGTEDLEDIIENNKARSFGFASSNFFACLLAAIEVEKNAEKYFGKFDRERPHFFYEVELPTPILMKNLVRFMGVNEEGLLDLNPGFNSLVTKNSSAIPAKYRLRLPIDATNTQIDKEAHARVFLAGFDKIPESFRKISTSAAIKPKRRRNR
;
A
#
# COMPACT_ATOMS: atom_id res chain seq x y z
N MET A 1 16.85 20.69 -4.33
CA MET A 1 17.61 19.97 -3.26
C MET A 1 18.61 20.89 -2.56
N LYS A 2 19.07 20.56 -1.34
CA LYS A 2 20.08 21.36 -0.59
C LYS A 2 21.51 21.20 -1.16
N ALA A 3 21.85 20.02 -1.68
CA ALA A 3 23.15 19.74 -2.30
C ALA A 3 23.34 20.49 -3.63
N VAL A 4 22.36 20.42 -4.54
CA VAL A 4 22.32 21.19 -5.80
C VAL A 4 22.55 22.68 -5.55
N ARG A 5 21.83 23.28 -4.59
CA ARG A 5 22.00 24.71 -4.24
C ARG A 5 23.37 25.05 -3.66
N ARG A 6 24.05 24.11 -3.01
CA ARG A 6 25.36 24.34 -2.40
C ARG A 6 26.51 24.11 -3.38
N LEU A 7 26.36 23.15 -4.29
CA LEU A 7 27.37 22.79 -5.28
C LEU A 7 27.17 23.50 -6.63
N GLY A 8 26.00 24.11 -6.86
CA GLY A 8 25.69 24.83 -8.09
C GLY A 8 25.52 23.93 -9.31
N THR A 9 25.39 22.62 -9.10
CA THR A 9 25.30 21.61 -10.17
C THR A 9 24.13 20.67 -9.91
N GLU A 10 23.54 20.19 -11.01
CA GLU A 10 22.57 19.09 -11.02
C GLU A 10 23.22 17.77 -11.46
N ASP A 11 24.52 17.80 -11.82
CA ASP A 11 25.29 16.62 -12.13
C ASP A 11 25.42 15.75 -10.87
N LEU A 12 24.95 14.52 -10.99
CA LEU A 12 24.89 13.61 -9.87
C LEU A 12 26.27 13.07 -9.49
N GLU A 13 27.20 12.92 -10.44
CA GLU A 13 28.58 12.50 -10.17
C GLU A 13 29.27 13.56 -9.31
N ASP A 14 29.16 14.83 -9.70
CA ASP A 14 29.66 15.96 -8.91
C ASP A 14 29.02 16.01 -7.52
N ILE A 15 27.71 15.76 -7.42
CA ILE A 15 27.01 15.73 -6.14
C ILE A 15 27.50 14.55 -5.28
N ILE A 16 27.80 13.39 -5.86
CA ILE A 16 28.27 12.24 -5.10
C ILE A 16 29.70 12.48 -4.57
N GLU A 17 30.58 13.01 -5.41
CA GLU A 17 32.00 13.22 -5.07
C GLU A 17 32.22 14.43 -4.16
N ASN A 18 31.54 15.56 -4.44
CA ASN A 18 31.86 16.84 -3.82
C ASN A 18 30.92 17.24 -2.66
N ASN A 19 29.88 16.46 -2.38
CA ASN A 19 28.93 16.77 -1.31
C ASN A 19 29.46 16.43 0.09
N LYS A 20 30.14 17.40 0.72
CA LYS A 20 30.67 17.30 2.09
C LYS A 20 29.63 17.51 3.21
N ALA A 21 28.34 17.29 2.97
CA ALA A 21 27.33 17.47 4.03
C ALA A 21 27.43 16.32 5.05
N ARG A 22 27.41 16.61 6.37
CA ARG A 22 27.41 15.56 7.41
C ARG A 22 26.26 14.55 7.28
N SER A 23 25.13 14.98 6.72
CA SER A 23 23.96 14.13 6.44
C SER A 23 24.10 13.31 5.15
N PHE A 24 25.07 13.61 4.29
CA PHE A 24 25.33 12.91 3.05
C PHE A 24 26.61 12.09 3.23
N GLY A 25 26.42 10.84 3.66
CA GLY A 25 27.51 9.91 3.91
C GLY A 25 27.55 8.78 2.88
N PHE A 26 28.34 7.75 3.19
CA PHE A 26 28.53 6.56 2.35
C PHE A 26 27.20 5.95 1.86
N ALA A 27 26.19 5.84 2.73
CA ALA A 27 24.89 5.27 2.36
C ALA A 27 24.13 6.11 1.31
N SER A 28 24.18 7.44 1.42
CA SER A 28 23.50 8.34 0.47
C SER A 28 24.22 8.40 -0.88
N SER A 29 25.55 8.28 -0.88
CA SER A 29 26.39 8.19 -2.07
C SER A 29 26.17 6.85 -2.79
N ASN A 30 26.21 5.74 -2.05
CA ASN A 30 26.06 4.39 -2.62
C ASN A 30 24.65 4.11 -3.16
N PHE A 31 23.63 4.86 -2.73
CA PHE A 31 22.26 4.69 -3.21
C PHE A 31 22.18 4.76 -4.75
N PHE A 32 22.95 5.65 -5.38
CA PHE A 32 22.93 5.78 -6.84
C PHE A 32 23.54 4.56 -7.53
N ALA A 33 24.71 4.10 -7.09
CA ALA A 33 25.34 2.89 -7.62
C ALA A 33 24.43 1.66 -7.45
N CYS A 34 23.79 1.53 -6.28
CA CYS A 34 22.83 0.46 -6.04
C CYS A 34 21.58 0.58 -6.93
N LEU A 35 21.07 1.80 -7.17
CA LEU A 35 19.93 2.02 -8.05
C LEU A 35 20.27 1.67 -9.51
N LEU A 36 21.42 2.12 -10.01
CA LEU A 36 21.90 1.76 -11.36
C LEU A 36 22.09 0.26 -11.50
N ALA A 37 22.71 -0.38 -10.50
CA ALA A 37 22.87 -1.83 -10.47
C ALA A 37 21.50 -2.54 -10.46
N ALA A 38 20.54 -2.05 -9.69
CA ALA A 38 19.18 -2.61 -9.66
C ALA A 38 18.47 -2.47 -11.02
N ILE A 39 18.60 -1.32 -11.69
CA ILE A 39 18.03 -1.09 -13.03
C ILE A 39 18.71 -2.02 -14.06
N GLU A 40 20.04 -2.17 -14.00
CA GLU A 40 20.79 -3.07 -14.87
C GLU A 40 20.35 -4.53 -14.68
N VAL A 41 20.19 -4.95 -13.42
CA VAL A 41 19.71 -6.29 -13.07
C VAL A 41 18.25 -6.49 -13.51
N GLU A 42 17.38 -5.49 -13.40
CA GLU A 42 15.98 -5.56 -13.85
C GLU A 42 15.86 -5.71 -15.36
N LYS A 43 16.61 -4.91 -16.12
CA LYS A 43 16.65 -4.96 -17.60
C LYS A 43 17.23 -6.27 -18.12
N ASN A 44 18.22 -6.81 -17.41
CA ASN A 44 18.91 -8.04 -17.79
C ASN A 44 18.53 -9.21 -16.86
N ALA A 45 17.31 -9.24 -16.34
CA ALA A 45 16.93 -10.20 -15.30
C ALA A 45 17.14 -11.66 -15.73
N GLU A 46 16.91 -11.99 -17.01
CA GLU A 46 17.16 -13.35 -17.53
C GLU A 46 18.63 -13.77 -17.44
N LYS A 47 19.58 -12.83 -17.58
CA LYS A 47 21.02 -13.10 -17.46
C LYS A 47 21.40 -13.49 -16.04
N TYR A 48 20.78 -12.86 -15.03
CA TYR A 48 21.14 -13.04 -13.62
C TYR A 48 20.32 -14.14 -12.93
N PHE A 49 19.06 -14.34 -13.34
CA PHE A 49 18.11 -15.25 -12.69
C PHE A 49 17.64 -16.41 -13.59
N GLY A 50 18.07 -16.45 -14.86
CA GLY A 50 17.58 -17.42 -15.85
C GLY A 50 16.19 -17.07 -16.37
N LYS A 51 15.54 -17.99 -17.07
CA LYS A 51 14.16 -17.80 -17.52
C LYS A 51 13.22 -17.94 -16.33
N PHE A 52 12.39 -16.94 -16.07
CA PHE A 52 11.36 -16.95 -15.05
C PHE A 52 10.09 -16.29 -15.58
N ASP A 53 8.94 -16.73 -15.07
CA ASP A 53 7.67 -16.09 -15.37
C ASP A 53 7.50 -14.86 -14.49
N ARG A 54 7.40 -13.68 -15.13
CA ARG A 54 7.05 -12.45 -14.43
C ARG A 54 5.61 -12.56 -13.95
N GLU A 55 5.41 -12.30 -12.66
CA GLU A 55 4.06 -12.21 -12.10
C GLU A 55 3.29 -11.10 -12.81
N ARG A 56 2.04 -11.38 -13.15
CA ARG A 56 1.21 -10.42 -13.89
C ARG A 56 0.85 -9.25 -12.96
N PRO A 57 0.76 -8.01 -13.49
CA PRO A 57 0.28 -6.88 -12.69
C PRO A 57 -1.09 -7.19 -12.07
N HIS A 58 -1.26 -6.87 -10.79
CA HIS A 58 -2.56 -6.94 -10.16
C HIS A 58 -3.51 -5.93 -10.79
N PHE A 59 -4.63 -6.40 -11.33
CA PHE A 59 -5.72 -5.53 -11.79
C PHE A 59 -6.72 -5.32 -10.65
N PHE A 60 -6.82 -4.08 -10.18
CA PHE A 60 -7.72 -3.70 -9.11
C PHE A 60 -8.37 -2.34 -9.35
N TYR A 61 -9.48 -2.09 -8.66
CA TYR A 61 -10.08 -0.77 -8.46
C TYR A 61 -9.96 -0.34 -7.00
N GLU A 62 -10.02 0.96 -6.77
CA GLU A 62 -10.02 1.55 -5.44
C GLU A 62 -11.39 2.12 -5.11
N VAL A 63 -11.82 1.91 -3.87
CA VAL A 63 -13.03 2.53 -3.31
C VAL A 63 -12.73 3.11 -1.95
N GLU A 64 -13.18 4.33 -1.70
CA GLU A 64 -13.07 4.94 -0.38
C GLU A 64 -14.18 4.39 0.52
N LEU A 65 -13.82 3.79 1.65
CA LEU A 65 -14.79 3.19 2.57
C LEU A 65 -15.63 4.29 3.27
N PRO A 66 -16.98 4.29 3.10
CA PRO A 66 -17.82 5.32 3.71
C PRO A 66 -17.85 5.25 5.25
N THR A 67 -17.85 4.05 5.80
CA THR A 67 -17.91 3.79 7.24
C THR A 67 -16.95 2.66 7.63
N PRO A 68 -16.51 2.60 8.90
CA PRO A 68 -15.66 1.51 9.35
C PRO A 68 -16.38 0.16 9.23
N ILE A 69 -15.65 -0.91 8.92
CA ILE A 69 -16.21 -2.26 8.82
C ILE A 69 -15.16 -3.32 9.18
N LEU A 70 -15.57 -4.44 9.79
CA LEU A 70 -14.68 -5.59 9.99
C LEU A 70 -14.48 -6.30 8.64
N MET A 71 -13.26 -6.76 8.39
CA MET A 71 -12.89 -7.49 7.17
C MET A 71 -13.81 -8.70 6.93
N LYS A 72 -14.12 -9.47 7.98
CA LYS A 72 -15.04 -10.63 7.91
C LYS A 72 -16.45 -10.25 7.47
N ASN A 73 -16.93 -9.06 7.83
CA ASN A 73 -18.27 -8.61 7.42
C ASN A 73 -18.23 -8.24 5.94
N LEU A 74 -17.16 -7.58 5.50
CA LEU A 74 -16.97 -7.25 4.09
C LEU A 74 -16.92 -8.53 3.23
N VAL A 75 -16.10 -9.51 3.61
CA VAL A 75 -16.02 -10.83 2.95
C VAL A 75 -17.39 -11.51 2.91
N ARG A 76 -18.09 -11.56 4.05
CA ARG A 76 -19.40 -12.22 4.17
C ARG A 76 -20.49 -11.58 3.32
N PHE A 77 -20.62 -10.26 3.34
CA PHE A 77 -21.75 -9.57 2.70
C PHE A 77 -21.49 -9.20 1.25
N MET A 78 -20.22 -8.97 0.88
CA MET A 78 -19.83 -8.57 -0.48
C MET A 78 -19.30 -9.74 -1.32
N GLY A 79 -19.10 -10.92 -0.71
CA GLY A 79 -18.62 -12.11 -1.42
C GLY A 79 -17.19 -11.98 -1.95
N VAL A 80 -16.38 -11.09 -1.36
CA VAL A 80 -14.99 -10.85 -1.77
C VAL A 80 -14.11 -11.95 -1.17
N ASN A 81 -13.19 -12.51 -1.97
CA ASN A 81 -12.21 -13.47 -1.48
C ASN A 81 -11.29 -12.82 -0.42
N GLU A 82 -11.19 -13.43 0.75
CA GLU A 82 -10.35 -12.94 1.86
C GLU A 82 -8.87 -12.91 1.49
N GLU A 83 -8.35 -13.98 0.89
CA GLU A 83 -6.93 -14.05 0.49
C GLU A 83 -6.58 -12.97 -0.52
N GLY A 84 -7.37 -12.86 -1.60
CA GLY A 84 -7.17 -11.82 -2.62
C GLY A 84 -7.34 -10.40 -2.06
N LEU A 85 -8.17 -10.20 -1.04
CA LEU A 85 -8.30 -8.91 -0.37
C LEU A 85 -7.04 -8.57 0.43
N LEU A 86 -6.43 -9.54 1.11
CA LEU A 86 -5.17 -9.35 1.85
C LEU A 86 -4.01 -9.05 0.89
N ASP A 87 -3.92 -9.80 -0.21
CA ASP A 87 -2.88 -9.63 -1.23
C ASP A 87 -2.92 -8.23 -1.86
N LEU A 88 -4.13 -7.73 -2.13
CA LEU A 88 -4.33 -6.39 -2.70
C LEU A 88 -4.16 -5.26 -1.69
N ASN A 89 -4.27 -5.52 -0.39
CA ASN A 89 -4.23 -4.52 0.68
C ASN A 89 -3.14 -4.82 1.73
N PRO A 90 -1.84 -4.80 1.35
CA PRO A 90 -0.73 -5.06 2.28
C PRO A 90 -0.61 -4.00 3.40
N GLY A 91 -1.34 -2.89 3.29
CA GLY A 91 -1.45 -1.88 4.34
C GLY A 91 -2.32 -2.30 5.55
N PHE A 92 -2.99 -3.46 5.49
CA PHE A 92 -3.71 -3.99 6.63
C PHE A 92 -2.76 -4.43 7.74
N ASN A 93 -2.99 -3.91 8.95
CA ASN A 93 -2.27 -4.34 10.12
C ASN A 93 -2.88 -5.61 10.72
N SER A 94 -2.15 -6.24 11.64
CA SER A 94 -2.57 -7.48 12.30
C SER A 94 -3.89 -7.37 13.08
N LEU A 95 -4.30 -6.18 13.49
CA LEU A 95 -5.58 -5.98 14.18
C LEU A 95 -6.74 -6.06 13.19
N VAL A 96 -6.58 -5.49 11.99
CA VAL A 96 -7.56 -5.57 10.91
C VAL A 96 -7.68 -7.00 10.39
N THR A 97 -6.56 -7.66 10.08
CA THR A 97 -6.56 -9.03 9.53
C THR A 97 -7.14 -10.05 10.52
N LYS A 98 -6.87 -9.90 11.82
CA LYS A 98 -7.47 -10.73 12.88
C LYS A 98 -8.89 -10.31 13.28
N ASN A 99 -9.51 -9.37 12.56
CA ASN A 99 -10.84 -8.84 12.86
C ASN A 99 -10.99 -8.29 14.30
N SER A 100 -9.87 -7.87 14.91
CA SER A 100 -9.81 -7.24 16.23
C SER A 100 -10.01 -5.72 16.15
N SER A 101 -9.83 -5.14 14.96
CA SER A 101 -10.13 -3.75 14.64
C SER A 101 -10.84 -3.68 13.29
N ALA A 102 -11.68 -2.65 13.12
CA ALA A 102 -12.28 -2.33 11.83
C ALA A 102 -11.23 -1.78 10.85
N ILE A 103 -11.47 -1.99 9.56
CA ILE A 103 -10.90 -1.15 8.51
C ILE A 103 -11.51 0.24 8.71
N PRO A 104 -10.70 1.30 8.85
CA PRO A 104 -11.22 2.63 9.14
C PRO A 104 -12.00 3.20 7.96
N ALA A 105 -12.92 4.13 8.24
CA ALA A 105 -13.53 4.96 7.21
C ALA A 105 -12.44 5.75 6.46
N LYS A 106 -12.75 6.13 5.21
CA LYS A 106 -11.85 6.83 4.28
C LYS A 106 -10.62 6.05 3.85
N TYR A 107 -10.47 4.80 4.29
CA TYR A 107 -9.45 3.91 3.76
C TYR A 107 -9.76 3.62 2.28
N ARG A 108 -8.73 3.73 1.43
CA ARG A 108 -8.82 3.37 0.01
C ARG A 108 -8.63 1.87 -0.13
N LEU A 109 -9.75 1.16 -0.17
CA LEU A 109 -9.80 -0.28 -0.28
C LEU A 109 -9.55 -0.70 -1.73
N ARG A 110 -8.59 -1.61 -1.94
CA ARG A 110 -8.31 -2.22 -3.23
C ARG A 110 -9.08 -3.51 -3.38
N LEU A 111 -9.78 -3.65 -4.50
CA LEU A 111 -10.63 -4.80 -4.79
C LEU A 111 -10.30 -5.35 -6.18
N PRO A 112 -10.37 -6.67 -6.38
CA PRO A 112 -10.02 -7.28 -7.66
C PRO A 112 -10.97 -6.82 -8.77
N ILE A 113 -10.44 -6.65 -9.98
CA ILE A 113 -11.23 -6.52 -11.22
C ILE A 113 -11.22 -7.86 -11.92
N ASP A 114 -12.40 -8.35 -12.30
CA ASP A 114 -12.49 -9.46 -13.24
C ASP A 114 -11.95 -9.00 -14.60
N ALA A 115 -10.93 -9.70 -15.10
CA ALA A 115 -10.10 -9.29 -16.23
C ALA A 115 -10.82 -9.21 -17.59
N THR A 116 -12.15 -9.24 -17.62
CA THR A 116 -12.95 -9.28 -18.84
C THR A 116 -13.12 -7.90 -19.49
N ASN A 117 -12.85 -6.78 -18.79
CA ASN A 117 -12.83 -5.44 -19.39
C ASN A 117 -11.95 -4.46 -18.58
N THR A 118 -10.72 -4.22 -19.02
CA THR A 118 -9.65 -3.64 -18.18
C THR A 118 -9.62 -2.10 -18.14
N GLN A 119 -10.34 -1.39 -19.02
CA GLN A 119 -10.27 0.08 -19.14
C GLN A 119 -11.59 0.80 -18.90
N ILE A 120 -12.70 0.17 -19.27
CA ILE A 120 -14.05 0.64 -18.95
C ILE A 120 -14.39 0.02 -17.59
N ASP A 121 -14.98 0.79 -16.68
CA ASP A 121 -15.62 0.34 -15.44
C ASP A 121 -14.88 0.37 -14.09
N LYS A 122 -13.68 0.94 -13.90
CA LYS A 122 -13.16 1.14 -12.51
C LYS A 122 -14.15 1.93 -11.63
N GLU A 123 -14.70 3.01 -12.19
CA GLU A 123 -15.72 3.81 -11.52
C GLU A 123 -17.06 3.08 -11.40
N ALA A 124 -17.46 2.31 -12.42
CA ALA A 124 -18.71 1.55 -12.38
C ALA A 124 -18.62 0.44 -11.32
N HIS A 125 -17.50 -0.29 -11.25
CA HIS A 125 -17.19 -1.24 -10.18
C HIS A 125 -17.23 -0.56 -8.81
N ALA A 126 -16.64 0.63 -8.65
CA ALA A 126 -16.71 1.38 -7.41
C ALA A 126 -18.17 1.75 -7.04
N ARG A 127 -18.99 2.19 -8.00
CA ARG A 127 -20.42 2.50 -7.78
C ARG A 127 -21.23 1.26 -7.40
N VAL A 128 -21.02 0.14 -8.08
CA VAL A 128 -21.67 -1.15 -7.78
C VAL A 128 -21.28 -1.63 -6.38
N PHE A 129 -19.99 -1.52 -6.03
CA PHE A 129 -19.52 -1.83 -4.69
C PHE A 129 -20.20 -0.97 -3.65
N LEU A 130 -20.23 0.36 -3.81
CA LEU A 130 -20.86 1.27 -2.86
C LEU A 130 -22.36 0.97 -2.69
N ALA A 131 -23.06 0.70 -3.79
CA ALA A 131 -24.47 0.30 -3.74
C ALA A 131 -24.69 -1.03 -3.00
N GLY A 132 -23.77 -1.99 -3.13
CA GLY A 132 -23.79 -3.23 -2.33
C GLY A 132 -23.44 -2.99 -0.87
N PHE A 133 -22.45 -2.14 -0.60
CA PHE A 133 -22.00 -1.77 0.74
C PHE A 133 -23.12 -1.09 1.53
N ASP A 134 -23.94 -0.26 0.88
CA ASP A 134 -25.09 0.39 1.52
C ASP A 134 -26.20 -0.58 1.93
N LYS A 135 -26.27 -1.75 1.30
CA LYS A 135 -27.21 -2.83 1.68
C LYS A 135 -26.75 -3.61 2.90
N ILE A 136 -25.50 -3.46 3.35
CA ILE A 136 -25.01 -4.11 4.57
C ILE A 136 -25.78 -3.55 5.77
N PRO A 137 -26.38 -4.39 6.63
CA PRO A 137 -27.13 -3.90 7.78
C PRO A 137 -26.26 -3.02 8.68
N GLU A 138 -26.82 -1.92 9.19
CA GLU A 138 -26.07 -0.94 9.98
C GLU A 138 -25.39 -1.54 11.21
N SER A 139 -25.95 -2.60 11.81
CA SER A 139 -25.35 -3.31 12.95
C SER A 139 -23.95 -3.85 12.63
N PHE A 140 -23.66 -4.18 11.38
CA PHE A 140 -22.36 -4.68 10.93
C PHE A 140 -21.41 -3.57 10.45
N ARG A 141 -21.92 -2.35 10.25
CA ARG A 141 -21.16 -1.12 9.94
C ARG A 141 -20.89 -0.25 11.19
N LYS A 142 -21.71 -0.39 12.24
CA LYS A 142 -21.54 0.26 13.54
C LYS A 142 -20.72 -0.62 14.46
N ILE A 143 -19.43 -0.72 14.20
CA ILE A 143 -18.52 -1.16 15.26
C ILE A 143 -18.31 0.07 16.12
N SER A 144 -18.92 0.07 17.31
CA SER A 144 -18.55 1.03 18.34
C SER A 144 -17.02 0.97 18.47
N THR A 145 -16.36 2.10 18.29
CA THR A 145 -14.92 2.26 18.51
C THR A 145 -14.61 2.09 20.01
N SER A 146 -14.91 0.94 20.59
CA SER A 146 -14.71 0.61 21.99
C SER A 146 -13.37 -0.09 22.15
N ALA A 147 -12.30 0.65 21.89
CA ALA A 147 -10.97 0.40 22.47
C ALA A 147 -10.04 1.58 22.12
N ALA A 148 -10.41 2.79 22.57
CA ALA A 148 -9.37 3.74 22.93
C ALA A 148 -8.50 3.05 23.99
N ILE A 149 -7.34 2.55 23.57
CA ILE A 149 -6.32 1.99 24.45
C ILE A 149 -5.99 3.08 25.47
N LYS A 150 -6.52 2.95 26.70
CA LYS A 150 -6.10 3.80 27.81
C LYS A 150 -4.58 3.66 27.93
N PRO A 151 -3.80 4.75 27.94
CA PRO A 151 -2.37 4.65 28.16
C PRO A 151 -2.16 4.01 29.54
N LYS A 152 -1.45 2.88 29.55
CA LYS A 152 -1.06 2.16 30.76
C LYS A 152 -0.24 3.14 31.60
N ARG A 153 -0.85 3.70 32.66
CA ARG A 153 -0.15 4.55 33.64
C ARG A 153 1.10 3.80 34.11
N ARG A 154 2.28 4.27 33.70
CA ARG A 154 3.56 3.85 34.29
C ARG A 154 3.50 4.21 35.78
N ARG A 155 3.39 3.19 36.63
CA ARG A 155 3.68 3.32 38.06
C ARG A 155 5.19 3.52 38.16
N ASN A 156 5.61 4.74 38.50
CA ASN A 156 6.95 4.98 38.99
C ASN A 156 7.08 4.30 40.36
N ARG A 157 8.11 3.49 40.52
CA ARG A 157 8.74 3.18 41.79
C ARG A 157 10.21 3.52 41.65
#